data_AF-A0A7J7ZUI0-F1
#
_entry.id   AF-A0A7J7ZUI0-F1
#
_cell.length_a   1.000
_cell.length_b   1.000
_cell.length_c   1.000
_cell.angle_alpha   90.00
_cell.angle_beta   90.00
_cell.angle_gamma   90.00
#
_symmetry.space_group_name_H-M   'P 1'
#
loop_
_entity.id
_entity.type
_entity.pdbx_description
1 polymer ?
#
loop_
_entity_poly.entity_id
_entity_poly.type
_entity_poly.pdbx_seq_one_letter_code
_entity_poly.pdbx_strand_id
1 'polypeptide(L)'
;MANDNGQRFVSRTKRFSHTRSRFLHARSDLEVARYKLKSRSLMLHYEFLQRVRQLPLEYAYGEYRDLFRDFGTHYITEAVLGGIYEYTLVMNQEAMEKADYSLKDIHACAQAGFRMGAAFEIVYLKLGVSMALCKGVLKEIKDRNNRKSMVEDLVVRVRGGASEHVTALAYKDLPTADLMQEWGDAVQYNPDIIKIKASPLYELVTSTDFAYSSTVKQNMKQALEEFQKEVSSCLCAPCKGNGVPVLKESHCDCICPNGFEGQGCEITSRKNVPTDGQWNCWSNWSPCSGGHKTRQRQCNNPPPQNGGSPCLGPASETLNC
;
A
#
# COMPACT_ATOMS: atom_id res chain seq x y z
N MET A 1 -10.73 11.68 -5.12
CA MET A 1 -11.73 10.74 -4.59
C MET A 1 -11.21 9.31 -4.36
N ALA A 2 -10.12 8.85 -5.00
CA ALA A 2 -9.55 7.50 -4.78
C ALA A 2 -8.82 7.29 -3.42
N ASN A 3 -8.45 8.36 -2.71
CA ASN A 3 -7.67 8.30 -1.46
C ASN A 3 -8.51 7.91 -0.22
N ASP A 4 -9.82 8.15 -0.25
CA ASP A 4 -10.72 7.97 0.91
C ASP A 4 -11.00 6.49 1.22
N ASN A 5 -11.20 5.66 0.19
CA ASN A 5 -11.44 4.21 0.38
C ASN A 5 -10.23 3.48 0.99
N GLY A 6 -9.02 3.88 0.62
CA GLY A 6 -7.79 3.31 1.19
C GLY A 6 -7.62 3.70 2.67
N GLN A 7 -7.81 4.97 2.99
CA GLN A 7 -7.75 5.46 4.38
C GLN A 7 -8.82 4.82 5.25
N ARG A 8 -10.05 4.64 4.72
CA ARG A 8 -11.14 3.95 5.41
C ARG A 8 -10.88 2.46 5.62
N PHE A 9 -10.30 1.77 4.63
CA PHE A 9 -9.90 0.38 4.75
C PHE A 9 -8.85 0.20 5.88
N VAL A 10 -7.82 1.05 5.89
CA VAL A 10 -6.77 1.02 6.92
C VAL A 10 -7.36 1.39 8.29
N SER A 11 -8.15 2.46 8.39
CA SER A 11 -8.70 2.93 9.67
C SER A 11 -9.69 1.95 10.28
N ARG A 12 -10.51 1.26 9.47
CA ARG A 12 -11.40 0.20 9.96
C ARG A 12 -10.64 -1.03 10.41
N THR A 13 -9.63 -1.46 9.65
CA THR A 13 -8.81 -2.60 10.04
C THR A 13 -8.02 -2.30 11.33
N LYS A 14 -7.54 -1.07 11.49
CA LYS A 14 -6.89 -0.59 12.73
C LYS A 14 -7.78 -0.68 13.96
N ARG A 15 -9.12 -0.62 13.87
CA ARG A 15 -10.00 -0.76 15.06
C ARG A 15 -9.83 -2.11 15.77
N PHE A 16 -9.37 -3.12 15.04
CA PHE A 16 -9.15 -4.48 15.54
C PHE A 16 -7.69 -4.75 15.86
N SER A 17 -6.82 -3.72 15.81
CA SER A 17 -5.44 -3.88 16.20
C SER A 17 -5.26 -4.04 17.70
N HIS A 18 -6.32 -4.21 18.50
CA HIS A 18 -6.24 -4.31 19.96
C HIS A 18 -7.11 -5.43 20.52
N THR A 19 -7.94 -6.01 19.66
CA THR A 19 -8.79 -7.14 19.95
C THR A 19 -8.03 -8.44 19.68
N ARG A 20 -8.49 -9.53 20.29
CA ARG A 20 -7.96 -10.87 20.04
C ARG A 20 -8.58 -11.40 18.76
N SER A 21 -8.19 -10.82 17.64
CA SER A 21 -8.80 -11.06 16.32
C SER A 21 -7.83 -11.77 15.38
N ARG A 22 -8.37 -12.64 14.53
CA ARG A 22 -7.67 -13.24 13.40
C ARG A 22 -8.17 -12.64 12.09
N PHE A 23 -7.26 -12.42 11.16
CA PHE A 23 -7.56 -11.75 9.90
C PHE A 23 -7.39 -12.74 8.75
N LEU A 24 -8.41 -12.83 7.91
CA LEU A 24 -8.34 -13.53 6.63
C LEU A 24 -8.41 -12.50 5.52
N HIS A 25 -7.31 -12.36 4.79
CA HIS A 25 -7.21 -11.48 3.64
C HIS A 25 -7.33 -12.29 2.35
N ALA A 26 -8.15 -11.80 1.43
CA ALA A 26 -8.21 -12.32 0.07
C ALA A 26 -8.19 -11.16 -0.92
N ARG A 27 -7.55 -11.41 -2.05
CA ARG A 27 -7.36 -10.44 -3.12
C ARG A 27 -7.54 -11.11 -4.47
N SER A 28 -8.29 -10.46 -5.33
CA SER A 28 -8.55 -10.86 -6.71
C SER A 28 -8.21 -9.70 -7.64
N ASP A 29 -7.35 -9.98 -8.61
CA ASP A 29 -6.87 -9.01 -9.59
C ASP A 29 -7.48 -9.37 -10.96
N LEU A 30 -8.14 -8.40 -11.60
CA LEU A 30 -8.67 -8.51 -12.96
C LEU A 30 -7.80 -7.66 -13.88
N GLU A 31 -6.94 -8.28 -14.69
CA GLU A 31 -6.14 -7.56 -15.70
C GLU A 31 -6.96 -7.39 -16.98
N VAL A 32 -7.19 -6.14 -17.43
CA VAL A 32 -7.96 -5.86 -18.66
C VAL A 32 -7.10 -5.33 -19.79
N ALA A 33 -6.01 -4.63 -19.47
CA ALA A 33 -5.12 -4.09 -20.49
C ALA A 33 -3.68 -3.97 -20.00
N ARG A 34 -2.75 -3.99 -20.96
CA ARG A 34 -1.33 -3.72 -20.72
C ARG A 34 -0.92 -2.52 -21.54
N TYR A 35 -0.35 -1.54 -20.85
CA TYR A 35 0.16 -0.31 -21.42
C TYR A 35 1.69 -0.34 -21.47
N LYS A 36 2.24 0.13 -22.58
CA LYS A 36 3.68 0.34 -22.76
C LYS A 36 3.92 1.65 -23.49
N LEU A 37 4.64 2.55 -22.83
CA LEU A 37 5.02 3.84 -23.38
C LEU A 37 6.15 3.66 -24.41
N LYS A 38 6.11 4.47 -25.48
CA LYS A 38 7.20 4.54 -26.45
C LYS A 38 8.50 4.96 -25.75
N SER A 39 9.63 4.41 -26.16
CA SER A 39 10.91 4.68 -25.50
C SER A 39 11.59 5.98 -25.91
N ARG A 40 11.16 6.61 -27.02
CA ARG A 40 11.75 7.84 -27.58
C ARG A 40 10.68 8.69 -28.24
N SER A 41 11.02 9.95 -28.50
CA SER A 41 10.16 10.93 -29.19
C SER A 41 8.79 11.06 -28.52
N LEU A 42 8.80 11.16 -27.19
CA LEU A 42 7.61 11.39 -26.39
C LEU A 42 7.18 12.84 -26.51
N MET A 43 5.90 13.07 -26.78
CA MET A 43 5.33 14.40 -26.73
C MET A 43 4.99 14.74 -25.28
N LEU A 44 5.67 15.74 -24.72
CA LEU A 44 5.44 16.19 -23.35
C LEU A 44 4.17 17.04 -23.27
N HIS A 45 3.46 16.97 -22.15
CA HIS A 45 2.34 17.86 -21.88
C HIS A 45 2.82 19.31 -21.80
N TYR A 46 2.04 20.27 -22.33
CA TYR A 46 2.51 21.66 -22.47
C TYR A 46 2.85 22.31 -21.12
N GLU A 47 2.09 22.02 -20.07
CA GLU A 47 2.33 22.56 -18.73
C GLU A 47 3.65 22.06 -18.14
N PHE A 48 3.93 20.76 -18.30
CA PHE A 48 5.20 20.19 -17.86
C PHE A 48 6.37 20.77 -18.65
N LEU A 49 6.22 20.88 -19.98
CA LEU A 49 7.22 21.49 -20.86
C LEU A 49 7.52 22.94 -20.45
N GLN A 50 6.50 23.75 -20.18
CA GLN A 50 6.65 25.13 -19.74
C GLN A 50 7.30 25.21 -18.36
N ARG A 51 6.87 24.39 -17.40
CA ARG A 51 7.44 24.38 -16.05
C ARG A 51 8.92 24.02 -16.07
N VAL A 52 9.33 23.02 -16.85
CA VAL A 52 10.75 22.64 -16.97
C VAL A 52 11.57 23.75 -17.64
N ARG A 53 11.03 24.47 -18.62
CA ARG A 53 11.72 25.60 -19.27
C ARG A 53 11.94 26.79 -18.33
N GLN A 54 11.15 26.92 -17.27
CA GLN A 54 11.27 27.99 -16.27
C GLN A 54 12.23 27.64 -15.13
N LEU A 55 12.74 26.40 -15.08
CA LEU A 55 13.67 26.01 -14.02
C LEU A 55 14.99 26.77 -14.14
N PRO A 56 15.55 27.25 -13.01
CA PRO A 56 16.83 27.92 -13.02
C PRO A 56 17.97 26.94 -13.32
N LEU A 57 18.97 27.40 -14.09
CA LEU A 57 20.20 26.65 -14.35
C LEU A 57 21.08 26.57 -13.11
N GLU A 58 21.09 27.64 -12.31
CA GLU A 58 21.65 27.61 -10.96
C GLU A 58 20.75 26.79 -10.04
N TYR A 59 21.36 25.97 -9.20
CA TYR A 59 20.61 25.04 -8.36
C TYR A 59 19.81 25.79 -7.28
N ALA A 60 18.47 25.71 -7.38
CA ALA A 60 17.54 26.27 -6.40
C ALA A 60 16.49 25.21 -6.03
N TYR A 61 16.71 24.50 -4.91
CA TYR A 61 15.89 23.35 -4.51
C TYR A 61 14.37 23.62 -4.51
N GLY A 62 13.93 24.82 -4.09
CA GLY A 62 12.51 25.19 -4.02
C GLY A 62 11.75 24.96 -5.33
N GLU A 63 12.27 25.44 -6.47
CA GLU A 63 11.62 25.30 -7.78
C GLU A 63 11.52 23.83 -8.22
N TYR A 64 12.57 23.05 -7.98
CA TYR A 64 12.60 21.63 -8.31
C TYR A 64 11.70 20.79 -7.37
N ARG A 65 11.65 21.14 -6.08
CA ARG A 65 10.73 20.52 -5.11
C ARG A 65 9.29 20.72 -5.54
N ASP A 66 8.94 21.94 -5.93
CA ASP A 66 7.58 22.27 -6.33
C ASP A 66 7.20 21.54 -7.64
N LEU A 67 8.13 21.43 -8.60
CA LEU A 67 7.95 20.56 -9.78
C LEU A 67 7.62 19.10 -9.39
N PHE A 68 8.31 18.52 -8.41
CA PHE A 68 8.03 17.14 -7.97
C PHE A 68 6.71 17.01 -7.20
N ARG A 69 6.27 18.06 -6.50
CA ARG A 69 4.95 18.09 -5.85
C ARG A 69 3.83 18.14 -6.88
N ASP A 70 4.03 18.90 -7.96
CA ASP A 70 3.03 19.10 -9.01
C ASP A 70 2.93 17.88 -9.96
N PHE A 71 4.07 17.33 -10.39
CA PHE A 71 4.13 16.29 -11.44
C PHE A 71 4.56 14.91 -10.95
N GLY A 72 4.89 14.76 -9.67
CA GLY A 72 5.44 13.53 -9.10
C GLY A 72 6.93 13.36 -9.39
N THR A 73 7.50 12.24 -8.95
CA THR A 73 8.95 11.96 -9.10
C THR A 73 9.29 11.02 -10.25
N HIS A 74 8.28 10.34 -10.79
CA HIS A 74 8.43 9.32 -11.82
C HIS A 74 7.26 9.40 -12.81
N TYR A 75 7.49 8.90 -14.02
CA TYR A 75 6.45 8.67 -15.02
C TYR A 75 6.32 7.17 -15.32
N ILE A 76 5.15 6.77 -15.80
CA ILE A 76 4.81 5.37 -16.08
C ILE A 76 5.39 4.96 -17.44
N THR A 77 6.22 3.92 -17.47
CA THR A 77 6.75 3.33 -18.71
C THR A 77 6.01 2.07 -19.12
N GLU A 78 5.59 1.25 -18.15
CA GLU A 78 4.70 0.12 -18.37
C GLU A 78 3.65 0.09 -17.25
N ALA A 79 2.41 -0.24 -17.59
CA ALA A 79 1.37 -0.44 -16.59
C ALA A 79 0.48 -1.62 -16.95
N VAL A 80 -0.03 -2.29 -15.93
CA VAL A 80 -1.16 -3.20 -16.06
C VAL A 80 -2.37 -2.47 -15.52
N LEU A 81 -3.39 -2.35 -16.37
CA LEU A 81 -4.67 -1.72 -16.08
C LEU A 81 -5.70 -2.80 -15.78
N GLY A 82 -6.55 -2.55 -14.80
CA GLY A 82 -7.44 -3.57 -14.27
C GLY A 82 -8.29 -3.12 -13.11
N GLY A 83 -8.82 -4.10 -12.41
CA GLY A 83 -9.56 -3.93 -11.18
C GLY A 83 -8.95 -4.77 -10.07
N ILE A 84 -9.06 -4.30 -8.83
CA ILE A 84 -8.71 -5.08 -7.64
C ILE A 84 -9.91 -5.14 -6.74
N TYR A 85 -10.32 -6.36 -6.42
CA TYR A 85 -11.26 -6.65 -5.36
C TYR A 85 -10.51 -7.32 -4.22
N GLU A 86 -10.39 -6.64 -3.09
CA GLU A 86 -9.74 -7.19 -1.90
C GLU A 86 -10.64 -7.05 -0.68
N TYR A 87 -10.66 -8.07 0.18
CA TYR A 87 -11.38 -8.02 1.43
C TYR A 87 -10.57 -8.63 2.57
N THR A 88 -10.83 -8.13 3.77
CA THR A 88 -10.28 -8.65 5.01
C THR A 88 -11.44 -8.98 5.93
N LEU A 89 -11.60 -10.28 6.22
CA LEU A 89 -12.49 -10.79 7.26
C LEU A 89 -11.76 -10.74 8.59
N VAL A 90 -12.39 -10.09 9.57
CA VAL A 90 -11.92 -10.00 10.95
C VAL A 90 -12.76 -10.96 11.79
N MET A 91 -12.08 -11.94 12.38
CA MET A 91 -12.70 -13.03 13.13
C MET A 91 -12.32 -12.95 14.60
N ASN A 92 -13.27 -13.19 15.50
CA ASN A 92 -12.99 -13.26 16.93
C ASN A 92 -12.24 -14.56 17.25
N GLN A 93 -11.01 -14.45 17.77
CA GLN A 93 -10.16 -15.63 18.04
C GLN A 93 -10.77 -16.53 19.14
N GLU A 94 -11.35 -15.95 20.18
CA GLU A 94 -11.89 -16.73 21.30
C GLU A 94 -13.15 -17.50 20.90
N ALA A 95 -13.99 -16.91 20.05
CA ALA A 95 -15.12 -17.60 19.46
C ALA A 95 -14.68 -18.73 18.52
N MET A 96 -13.62 -18.52 17.73
CA MET A 96 -13.04 -19.56 16.88
C MET A 96 -12.48 -20.74 17.69
N GLU A 97 -11.74 -20.45 18.77
CA GLU A 97 -11.17 -21.47 19.67
C GLU A 97 -12.28 -22.28 20.37
N LYS A 98 -13.35 -21.61 20.85
CA LYS A 98 -14.52 -22.28 21.45
C LYS A 98 -15.27 -23.17 20.47
N ALA A 99 -15.29 -22.79 19.20
CA ALA A 99 -15.94 -23.56 18.15
C ALA A 99 -15.04 -24.67 17.58
N ASP A 100 -13.76 -24.75 17.98
CA ASP A 100 -12.76 -25.70 17.48
C ASP A 100 -12.51 -25.60 15.96
N TYR A 101 -12.36 -24.37 15.45
CA TYR A 101 -12.05 -24.13 14.03
C TYR A 101 -10.69 -23.48 13.83
N SER A 102 -9.98 -23.96 12.81
CA SER A 102 -8.75 -23.33 12.35
C SER A 102 -9.03 -22.23 11.32
N LEU A 103 -8.07 -21.31 11.16
CA LEU A 103 -8.11 -20.33 10.06
C LEU A 103 -8.16 -21.00 8.67
N LYS A 104 -7.65 -22.23 8.54
CA LYS A 104 -7.67 -22.97 7.26
C LYS A 104 -9.09 -23.39 6.89
N ASP A 105 -9.92 -23.74 7.86
CA ASP A 105 -11.31 -24.16 7.63
C ASP A 105 -12.16 -22.96 7.19
N ILE A 106 -11.95 -21.81 7.83
CA ILE A 106 -12.60 -20.55 7.45
C ILE A 106 -12.16 -20.08 6.07
N HIS A 107 -10.87 -20.25 5.74
CA HIS A 107 -10.36 -19.95 4.42
C HIS A 107 -11.04 -20.79 3.33
N ALA A 108 -11.17 -22.10 3.56
CA ALA A 108 -11.88 -22.98 2.63
C ALA A 108 -13.35 -22.57 2.45
N CYS A 109 -14.02 -22.19 3.55
CA CYS A 109 -15.39 -21.67 3.53
C CYS A 109 -15.56 -20.36 2.75
N ALA A 110 -14.73 -19.36 3.05
CA ALA A 110 -14.76 -18.08 2.36
C ALA A 110 -14.46 -18.28 0.86
N GLN A 111 -13.45 -19.07 0.51
CA GLN A 111 -13.09 -19.35 -0.87
C GLN A 111 -14.23 -20.03 -1.65
N ALA A 112 -14.96 -20.98 -1.04
CA ALA A 112 -16.11 -21.62 -1.67
C ALA A 112 -17.31 -20.66 -1.81
N GLY A 113 -17.63 -19.89 -0.76
CA GLY A 113 -18.75 -18.96 -0.76
C GLY A 113 -18.59 -17.81 -1.76
N PHE A 114 -17.37 -17.31 -1.96
CA PHE A 114 -17.09 -16.20 -2.88
C PHE A 114 -16.81 -16.64 -4.32
N ARG A 115 -16.39 -17.89 -4.57
CA ARG A 115 -16.24 -18.42 -5.94
C ARG A 115 -17.56 -18.72 -6.63
N MET A 116 -18.61 -19.04 -5.88
CA MET A 116 -19.89 -19.53 -6.42
C MET A 116 -21.06 -18.60 -6.11
N GLY A 117 -20.81 -17.29 -6.07
CA GLY A 117 -21.82 -16.24 -6.06
C GLY A 117 -23.17 -16.62 -5.43
N ALA A 118 -23.16 -17.01 -4.16
CA ALA A 118 -24.37 -17.35 -3.39
C ALA A 118 -25.38 -18.32 -4.04
N ALA A 119 -24.97 -19.31 -4.84
CA ALA A 119 -25.80 -20.49 -5.09
C ALA A 119 -25.61 -21.49 -3.93
N PHE A 120 -26.62 -21.59 -3.06
CA PHE A 120 -26.62 -22.39 -1.82
C PHE A 120 -26.66 -23.92 -2.05
N GLU A 121 -25.76 -24.48 -2.86
CA GLU A 121 -25.43 -25.91 -2.79
C GLU A 121 -23.93 -26.09 -2.62
N ILE A 122 -23.55 -26.45 -1.39
CA ILE A 122 -22.16 -26.67 -0.96
C ILE A 122 -21.72 -28.01 -1.55
N VAL A 123 -21.32 -28.01 -2.81
CA VAL A 123 -20.76 -29.19 -3.47
C VAL A 123 -19.30 -29.34 -3.01
N TYR A 124 -19.12 -30.31 -2.11
CA TYR A 124 -17.86 -30.92 -1.65
C TYR A 124 -16.70 -29.98 -1.30
N LEU A 125 -16.71 -29.45 -0.07
CA LEU A 125 -15.46 -29.12 0.59
C LEU A 125 -14.75 -30.42 0.99
N LYS A 126 -13.45 -30.51 0.67
CA LYS A 126 -12.53 -31.60 1.05
C LYS A 126 -12.83 -32.07 2.48
N LEU A 127 -12.92 -33.40 2.64
CA LEU A 127 -13.10 -34.14 3.90
C LEU A 127 -12.49 -33.40 5.11
N GLY A 128 -13.35 -32.78 5.94
CA GLY A 128 -12.93 -32.16 7.20
C GLY A 128 -13.74 -30.93 7.66
N VAL A 129 -14.43 -30.21 6.78
CA VAL A 129 -15.12 -28.94 7.15
C VAL A 129 -16.63 -29.13 7.31
N SER A 130 -17.18 -28.74 8.46
CA SER A 130 -18.63 -28.79 8.75
C SER A 130 -19.44 -27.81 7.88
N MET A 131 -20.33 -28.32 7.02
CA MET A 131 -21.21 -27.52 6.16
C MET A 131 -22.14 -26.59 6.93
N ALA A 132 -22.65 -27.02 8.10
CA ALA A 132 -23.59 -26.24 8.89
C ALA A 132 -22.93 -24.98 9.47
N LEU A 133 -21.69 -25.10 9.92
CA LEU A 133 -20.95 -23.97 10.49
C LEU A 133 -20.47 -23.01 9.40
N CYS A 134 -20.07 -23.53 8.24
CA CYS A 134 -19.77 -22.74 7.05
C CYS A 134 -20.96 -21.84 6.63
N LYS A 135 -22.18 -22.40 6.64
CA LYS A 135 -23.43 -21.64 6.41
C LYS A 135 -23.64 -20.57 7.49
N GLY A 136 -23.33 -20.87 8.75
CA GLY A 136 -23.39 -19.91 9.86
C GLY A 136 -22.45 -18.72 9.67
N VAL A 137 -21.18 -18.98 9.35
CA VAL A 137 -20.18 -17.93 9.08
C VAL A 137 -20.59 -17.08 7.87
N LEU A 138 -20.99 -17.71 6.76
CA LEU A 138 -21.46 -16.99 5.58
C LEU A 138 -22.71 -16.14 5.87
N LYS A 139 -23.58 -16.61 6.77
CA LYS A 139 -24.74 -15.84 7.24
C LYS A 139 -24.33 -14.62 8.07
N GLU A 140 -23.38 -14.75 9.00
CA GLU A 140 -22.81 -13.62 9.76
C GLU A 140 -22.08 -12.61 8.86
N ILE A 141 -21.42 -13.09 7.79
CA ILE A 141 -20.78 -12.23 6.79
C ILE A 141 -21.84 -11.43 6.01
N LYS A 142 -22.96 -12.08 5.62
CA LYS A 142 -24.06 -11.47 4.86
C LYS A 142 -24.87 -10.47 5.70
N ASP A 143 -25.17 -10.81 6.95
CA ASP A 143 -25.97 -9.98 7.85
C ASP A 143 -25.08 -9.03 8.69
N ARG A 144 -24.73 -7.88 8.09
CA ARG A 144 -23.88 -6.87 8.74
C ARG A 144 -24.48 -6.30 10.04
N ASN A 145 -25.80 -6.39 10.24
CA ASN A 145 -26.51 -5.81 11.38
C ASN A 145 -26.67 -6.79 12.56
N ASN A 146 -26.41 -8.09 12.35
CA ASN A 146 -26.64 -9.13 13.35
C ASN A 146 -25.42 -10.05 13.53
N ARG A 147 -24.23 -9.45 13.62
CA ARG A 147 -22.98 -10.14 13.95
C ARG A 147 -22.92 -10.37 15.46
N LYS A 148 -23.01 -11.62 15.91
CA LYS A 148 -23.13 -11.93 17.34
C LYS A 148 -22.12 -12.93 17.89
N SER A 149 -21.29 -13.59 17.06
CA SER A 149 -20.35 -14.59 17.60
C SER A 149 -18.96 -14.65 16.97
N MET A 150 -18.82 -14.90 15.67
CA MET A 150 -17.53 -15.34 15.11
C MET A 150 -16.88 -14.30 14.19
N VAL A 151 -17.70 -13.55 13.45
CA VAL A 151 -17.24 -12.48 12.53
C VAL A 151 -17.39 -11.13 13.21
N GLU A 152 -16.28 -10.42 13.41
CA GLU A 152 -16.26 -9.09 14.01
C GLU A 152 -16.41 -8.00 12.94
N ASP A 153 -15.70 -8.15 11.81
CA ASP A 153 -15.85 -7.24 10.68
C ASP A 153 -15.56 -7.86 9.31
N LEU A 154 -16.09 -7.23 8.27
CA LEU A 154 -15.71 -7.41 6.88
C LEU A 154 -15.34 -6.03 6.33
N VAL A 155 -14.06 -5.87 6.00
CA VAL A 155 -13.53 -4.65 5.39
C VAL A 155 -13.23 -4.96 3.92
N VAL A 156 -13.93 -4.30 3.00
CA VAL A 156 -13.77 -4.49 1.56
C VAL A 156 -13.13 -3.24 0.96
N ARG A 157 -12.23 -3.45 0.00
CA ARG A 157 -11.65 -2.40 -0.84
C ARG A 157 -11.71 -2.83 -2.30
N VAL A 158 -12.29 -1.94 -3.10
CA VAL A 158 -12.48 -2.15 -4.54
C VAL A 158 -11.80 -1.00 -5.29
N ARG A 159 -11.07 -1.34 -6.35
CA ARG A 159 -10.39 -0.41 -7.26
C ARG A 159 -10.73 -0.78 -8.70
N GLY A 160 -10.94 0.23 -9.55
CA GLY A 160 -11.43 0.06 -10.92
C GLY A 160 -12.94 -0.21 -10.98
N GLY A 161 -13.56 0.17 -12.10
CA GLY A 161 -14.99 0.08 -12.35
C GLY A 161 -15.75 1.38 -12.06
N ALA A 162 -17.06 1.39 -12.36
CA ALA A 162 -17.94 2.52 -12.09
C ALA A 162 -18.25 2.65 -10.59
N SER A 163 -18.53 3.88 -10.14
CA SER A 163 -18.73 4.18 -8.71
C SER A 163 -19.87 3.38 -8.07
N GLU A 164 -20.91 3.04 -8.83
CA GLU A 164 -22.06 2.27 -8.35
C GLU A 164 -21.68 0.83 -8.00
N HIS A 165 -20.99 0.10 -8.89
CA HIS A 165 -20.54 -1.27 -8.64
C HIS A 165 -19.48 -1.31 -7.53
N VAL A 166 -18.58 -0.33 -7.50
CA VAL A 166 -17.61 -0.14 -6.41
C VAL A 166 -18.32 0.04 -5.07
N THR A 167 -19.40 0.85 -5.05
CA THR A 167 -20.18 1.10 -3.82
C THR A 167 -20.96 -0.14 -3.38
N ALA A 168 -21.57 -0.86 -4.33
CA ALA A 168 -22.30 -2.09 -4.06
C ALA A 168 -21.38 -3.13 -3.40
N LEU A 169 -20.25 -3.44 -4.03
CA LEU A 169 -19.26 -4.38 -3.53
C LEU A 169 -18.59 -3.95 -2.22
N ALA A 170 -18.31 -2.65 -2.05
CA ALA A 170 -17.66 -2.16 -0.84
C ALA A 170 -18.60 -2.16 0.38
N TYR A 171 -19.89 -1.84 0.20
CA TYR A 171 -20.76 -1.44 1.32
C TYR A 171 -22.08 -2.18 1.43
N LYS A 172 -22.64 -2.72 0.35
CA LYS A 172 -24.00 -3.26 0.36
C LYS A 172 -24.01 -4.77 0.26
N ASP A 173 -23.37 -5.29 -0.78
CA ASP A 173 -23.55 -6.66 -1.21
C ASP A 173 -22.27 -7.49 -1.06
N LEU A 174 -22.43 -8.80 -0.89
CA LEU A 174 -21.32 -9.74 -1.07
C LEU A 174 -21.10 -9.96 -2.57
N PRO A 175 -19.88 -10.29 -3.02
CA PRO A 175 -19.58 -10.49 -4.43
C PRO A 175 -20.34 -11.74 -4.92
N THR A 176 -21.45 -11.51 -5.62
CA THR A 176 -22.17 -12.53 -6.39
C THR A 176 -21.54 -12.68 -7.77
N ALA A 177 -21.85 -13.77 -8.48
CA ALA A 177 -21.33 -13.97 -9.83
C ALA A 177 -21.78 -12.82 -10.75
N ASP A 178 -23.07 -12.45 -10.71
CA ASP A 178 -23.65 -11.37 -11.50
C ASP A 178 -23.00 -10.02 -11.18
N LEU A 179 -22.87 -9.68 -9.88
CA LEU A 179 -22.27 -8.39 -9.47
C LEU A 179 -20.78 -8.31 -9.84
N MET A 180 -20.06 -9.44 -9.77
CA MET A 180 -18.65 -9.50 -10.17
C MET A 180 -18.49 -9.42 -11.69
N GLN A 181 -19.43 -9.96 -12.47
CA GLN A 181 -19.48 -9.80 -13.92
C GLN A 181 -19.75 -8.33 -14.29
N GLU A 182 -20.78 -7.71 -13.73
CA GLU A 182 -21.07 -6.29 -13.94
C GLU A 182 -19.88 -5.39 -13.56
N TRP A 183 -19.24 -5.66 -12.43
CA TRP A 183 -18.02 -4.95 -12.04
C TRP A 183 -16.88 -5.18 -13.05
N GLY A 184 -16.69 -6.41 -13.52
CA GLY A 184 -15.69 -6.74 -14.52
C GLY A 184 -15.90 -5.99 -15.84
N ASP A 185 -17.14 -5.92 -16.32
CA ASP A 185 -17.53 -5.15 -17.50
C ASP A 185 -17.27 -3.66 -17.27
N ALA A 186 -17.61 -3.12 -16.10
CA ALA A 186 -17.34 -1.73 -15.77
C ALA A 186 -15.83 -1.41 -15.69
N VAL A 187 -15.00 -2.34 -15.21
CA VAL A 187 -13.53 -2.20 -15.15
C VAL A 187 -12.94 -2.10 -16.55
N GLN A 188 -13.51 -2.78 -17.55
CA GLN A 188 -13.06 -2.67 -18.93
C GLN A 188 -13.10 -1.23 -19.46
N TYR A 189 -14.11 -0.44 -19.04
CA TYR A 189 -14.27 0.96 -19.44
C TYR A 189 -13.60 1.95 -18.49
N ASN A 190 -13.53 1.64 -17.20
CA ASN A 190 -12.93 2.50 -16.17
C ASN A 190 -11.89 1.74 -15.33
N PRO A 191 -10.76 1.32 -15.91
CA PRO A 191 -9.75 0.57 -15.18
C PRO A 191 -8.93 1.47 -14.24
N ASP A 192 -8.41 0.88 -13.18
CA ASP A 192 -7.37 1.47 -12.34
C ASP A 192 -5.99 0.87 -12.69
N ILE A 193 -4.93 1.56 -12.27
CA ILE A 193 -3.56 1.05 -12.41
C ILE A 193 -3.27 0.08 -11.27
N ILE A 194 -3.04 -1.19 -11.62
CA ILE A 194 -2.85 -2.26 -10.63
C ILE A 194 -1.38 -2.67 -10.46
N LYS A 195 -0.56 -2.48 -11.50
CA LYS A 195 0.90 -2.67 -11.48
C LYS A 195 1.57 -1.61 -12.34
N ILE A 196 2.72 -1.08 -11.88
CA ILE A 196 3.51 -0.07 -12.61
C ILE A 196 4.97 -0.47 -12.72
N LYS A 197 5.57 -0.13 -13.86
CA LYS A 197 6.99 0.17 -13.98
C LYS A 197 7.12 1.66 -14.25
N ALA A 198 7.97 2.29 -13.46
CA ALA A 198 8.16 3.73 -13.51
C ALA A 198 9.62 4.07 -13.81
N SER A 199 9.83 5.22 -14.43
CA SER A 199 11.17 5.77 -14.66
C SER A 199 11.27 7.19 -14.08
N PRO A 200 12.46 7.62 -13.63
CA PRO A 200 12.60 8.92 -12.98
C PRO A 200 12.21 10.07 -13.91
N LEU A 201 11.55 11.09 -13.37
CA LEU A 201 11.00 12.19 -14.16
C LEU A 201 12.06 12.95 -14.97
N TYR A 202 13.28 13.07 -14.44
CA TYR A 202 14.40 13.73 -15.11
C TYR A 202 14.84 13.03 -16.41
N GLU A 203 14.43 11.78 -16.67
CA GLU A 203 14.68 11.11 -17.95
C GLU A 203 13.85 11.68 -19.11
N LEU A 204 12.76 12.40 -18.81
CA LEU A 204 11.98 13.13 -19.82
C LEU A 204 12.65 14.43 -20.28
N VAL A 205 13.70 14.89 -19.59
CA VAL A 205 14.45 16.11 -19.98
C VAL A 205 15.52 15.72 -20.99
N THR A 206 15.19 15.91 -22.27
CA THR A 206 16.01 15.56 -23.43
C THR A 206 16.64 16.82 -24.05
N SER A 207 17.74 16.63 -24.79
CA SER A 207 18.40 17.71 -25.54
C SER A 207 17.60 18.17 -26.77
N THR A 208 16.58 17.40 -27.17
CA THR A 208 15.68 17.76 -28.28
C THR A 208 14.71 18.87 -27.92
N ASP A 209 14.25 18.89 -26.67
CA ASP A 209 13.15 19.75 -26.22
C ASP A 209 13.63 20.90 -25.30
N PHE A 210 14.81 20.74 -24.70
CA PHE A 210 15.36 21.66 -23.70
C PHE A 210 16.83 22.02 -23.98
N ALA A 211 17.12 23.32 -24.01
CA ALA A 211 18.49 23.82 -23.93
C ALA A 211 19.09 23.45 -22.56
N TYR A 212 20.40 23.18 -22.51
CA TYR A 212 21.11 22.81 -21.28
C TYR A 212 20.52 21.58 -20.54
N SER A 213 19.92 20.66 -21.29
CA SER A 213 19.26 19.46 -20.74
C SER A 213 20.14 18.67 -19.77
N SER A 214 21.46 18.59 -20.01
CA SER A 214 22.41 17.90 -19.12
C SER A 214 22.47 18.54 -17.73
N THR A 215 22.57 19.87 -17.66
CA THR A 215 22.61 20.63 -16.40
C THR A 215 21.28 20.49 -15.65
N VAL A 216 20.15 20.70 -16.34
CA VAL A 216 18.82 20.57 -15.74
C VAL A 216 18.61 19.14 -15.21
N LYS A 217 19.01 18.11 -15.97
CA LYS A 217 18.91 16.72 -15.56
C LYS A 217 19.77 16.43 -14.31
N GLN A 218 20.96 17.01 -14.22
CA GLN A 218 21.82 16.87 -13.03
C GLN A 218 21.21 17.57 -11.81
N ASN A 219 20.69 18.79 -11.97
CA ASN A 219 19.99 19.51 -10.90
C ASN A 219 18.73 18.75 -10.43
N MET A 220 17.94 18.22 -11.37
CA MET A 220 16.77 17.40 -11.02
C MET A 220 17.15 16.11 -10.28
N LYS A 221 18.28 15.47 -10.62
CA LYS A 221 18.78 14.31 -9.88
C LYS A 221 19.14 14.69 -8.44
N GLN A 222 19.86 15.78 -8.25
CA GLN A 222 20.21 16.29 -6.93
C GLN A 222 18.96 16.64 -6.11
N ALA A 223 18.02 17.40 -6.72
CA ALA A 223 16.78 17.77 -6.06
C ALA A 223 15.90 16.56 -5.73
N LEU A 224 15.91 15.51 -6.56
CA LEU A 224 15.18 14.27 -6.25
C LEU A 224 15.76 13.56 -5.02
N GLU A 225 17.09 13.53 -4.89
CA GLU A 225 17.74 12.97 -3.70
C GLU A 225 17.38 13.77 -2.43
N GLU A 226 17.35 15.10 -2.51
CA GLU A 226 16.92 15.97 -1.41
C GLU A 226 15.42 15.82 -1.09
N PHE A 227 14.58 15.76 -2.11
CA PHE A 227 13.13 15.55 -1.98
C PHE A 227 12.82 14.23 -1.29
N GLN A 228 13.49 13.15 -1.69
CA GLN A 228 13.33 11.83 -1.06
C GLN A 228 13.74 11.83 0.41
N LYS A 229 14.71 12.67 0.82
CA LYS A 229 15.05 12.85 2.24
C LYS A 229 13.97 13.64 2.97
N GLU A 230 13.46 14.73 2.39
CA GLU A 230 12.40 15.57 2.98
C GLU A 230 11.13 14.78 3.25
N VAL A 231 10.72 13.90 2.33
CA VAL A 231 9.48 13.12 2.44
C VAL A 231 9.68 11.73 3.08
N SER A 232 10.88 11.43 3.56
CA SER A 232 11.17 10.12 4.15
C SER A 232 10.56 10.00 5.55
N SER A 233 9.90 8.86 5.80
CA SER A 233 9.36 8.55 7.13
C SER A 233 10.43 8.30 8.20
N CYS A 234 11.71 8.24 7.83
CA CYS A 234 12.82 8.15 8.78
C CYS A 234 12.96 9.40 9.68
N LEU A 235 12.38 10.54 9.26
CA LEU A 235 12.34 11.79 10.04
C LEU A 235 11.38 11.69 11.24
N CYS A 236 10.46 10.72 11.21
CA CYS A 236 9.54 10.48 12.30
C CYS A 236 10.23 9.79 13.48
N ALA A 237 9.75 10.12 14.69
CA ALA A 237 10.05 9.34 15.87
C ALA A 237 9.53 7.90 15.69
N PRO A 238 10.20 6.90 16.27
CA PRO A 238 9.83 5.51 16.06
C PRO A 238 8.55 5.18 16.83
N CYS A 239 7.60 4.55 16.14
CA CYS A 239 6.42 3.99 16.78
C CYS A 239 6.80 2.80 17.66
N LYS A 240 6.08 2.60 18.77
CA LYS A 240 6.23 1.42 19.63
C LYS A 240 5.57 0.20 18.98
N GLY A 241 5.85 -0.98 19.54
CA GLY A 241 5.16 -2.21 19.13
C GLY A 241 5.32 -2.59 17.66
N ASN A 242 6.44 -2.22 17.01
CA ASN A 242 6.69 -2.37 15.58
C ASN A 242 5.69 -1.64 14.68
N GLY A 243 5.14 -0.52 15.17
CA GLY A 243 4.35 0.39 14.35
C GLY A 243 5.16 0.98 13.19
N VAL A 244 4.46 1.26 12.10
CA VAL A 244 5.04 1.88 10.91
C VAL A 244 4.76 3.38 10.95
N PRO A 245 5.80 4.23 11.07
CA PRO A 245 5.61 5.68 11.00
C PRO A 245 5.31 6.09 9.56
N VAL A 246 4.39 7.03 9.38
CA VAL A 246 4.04 7.62 8.09
C VAL A 246 4.08 9.14 8.24
N LEU A 247 4.95 9.77 7.45
CA LEU A 247 5.00 11.21 7.35
C LEU A 247 3.86 11.71 6.45
N LYS A 248 2.98 12.54 7.01
CA LYS A 248 1.91 13.24 6.29
C LYS A 248 2.17 14.73 6.36
N GLU A 249 2.72 15.27 5.27
CA GLU A 249 3.09 16.68 5.14
C GLU A 249 4.02 17.13 6.28
N SER A 250 3.47 17.61 7.40
CA SER A 250 4.19 18.12 8.55
C SER A 250 4.02 17.32 9.86
N HIS A 251 3.24 16.23 9.87
CA HIS A 251 3.06 15.41 11.08
C HIS A 251 3.30 13.93 10.80
N CYS A 252 3.67 13.20 11.85
CA CYS A 252 3.93 11.77 11.79
C CYS A 252 2.78 10.99 12.45
N ASP A 253 2.20 10.07 11.69
CA ASP A 253 1.19 9.13 12.18
C ASP A 253 1.78 7.73 12.35
N CYS A 254 1.40 7.03 13.40
CA CYS A 254 1.74 5.64 13.59
C CYS A 254 0.66 4.68 13.05
N ILE A 255 1.08 3.70 12.27
CA ILE A 255 0.25 2.56 11.88
C ILE A 255 0.58 1.40 12.83
N CYS A 256 -0.32 1.11 13.76
CA CYS A 256 -0.11 0.10 14.79
C CYS A 256 -0.38 -1.33 14.30
N PRO A 257 0.45 -2.31 14.68
CA PRO A 257 0.17 -3.71 14.43
C PRO A 257 -0.87 -4.26 15.41
N ASN A 258 -1.37 -5.45 15.13
CA ASN A 258 -2.38 -6.08 15.97
C ASN A 258 -1.84 -6.42 17.38
N GLY A 259 -2.62 -6.07 18.39
CA GLY A 259 -2.32 -6.03 19.82
C GLY A 259 -1.84 -4.69 20.41
N PHE A 260 -1.75 -3.58 19.67
CA PHE A 260 -1.11 -2.32 20.13
C PHE A 260 -1.98 -1.07 19.93
N GLU A 261 -2.28 -0.35 21.01
CA GLU A 261 -3.10 0.86 21.17
C GLU A 261 -2.29 2.14 21.41
N GLY A 262 -2.96 3.28 21.32
CA GLY A 262 -2.38 4.60 21.61
C GLY A 262 -1.87 5.33 20.36
N GLN A 263 -1.53 6.59 20.52
CA GLN A 263 -1.13 7.46 19.40
C GLN A 263 0.18 6.99 18.76
N GLY A 264 1.06 6.36 19.55
CA GLY A 264 2.35 5.81 19.13
C GLY A 264 2.44 4.29 19.24
N CYS A 265 1.31 3.58 19.38
CA CYS A 265 1.24 2.12 19.55
C CYS A 265 1.88 1.62 20.86
N GLU A 266 1.83 2.44 21.92
CA GLU A 266 2.48 2.21 23.21
C GLU A 266 1.71 1.30 24.18
N ILE A 267 0.40 1.16 24.00
CA ILE A 267 -0.47 0.38 24.91
C ILE A 267 -0.59 -1.05 24.38
N THR A 268 -0.26 -2.06 25.18
CA THR A 268 -0.47 -3.47 24.80
C THR A 268 -0.60 -4.36 26.03
N SER A 269 -1.34 -5.47 25.91
CA SER A 269 -1.37 -6.54 26.92
C SER A 269 -0.21 -7.53 26.79
N ARG A 270 0.58 -7.45 25.70
CA ARG A 270 1.71 -8.35 25.45
C ARG A 270 2.93 -7.91 26.25
N LYS A 271 3.55 -8.85 26.97
CA LYS A 271 4.83 -8.62 27.67
C LYS A 271 6.00 -9.04 26.77
N ASN A 272 7.14 -8.36 26.90
CA ASN A 272 8.40 -8.66 26.18
C ASN A 272 8.24 -8.72 24.66
N VAL A 273 7.57 -7.73 24.08
CA VAL A 273 7.38 -7.65 22.64
C VAL A 273 8.74 -7.44 21.95
N PRO A 274 9.09 -8.27 20.94
CA PRO A 274 10.26 -8.03 20.09
C PRO A 274 10.13 -6.68 19.37
N THR A 275 11.15 -5.83 19.49
CA THR A 275 11.21 -4.56 18.74
C THR A 275 12.11 -4.76 17.54
N ASP A 276 11.56 -4.64 16.34
CA ASP A 276 12.32 -4.73 15.10
C ASP A 276 13.12 -3.44 14.88
N GLY A 277 14.36 -3.61 14.41
CA GLY A 277 15.23 -2.49 14.09
C GLY A 277 14.73 -1.74 12.85
N GLN A 278 14.71 -0.41 12.93
CA GLN A 278 14.47 0.44 11.78
C GLN A 278 15.62 1.44 11.57
N TRP A 279 15.85 1.76 10.30
CA TRP A 279 16.91 2.68 9.89
C TRP A 279 16.60 4.11 10.30
N ASN A 280 17.60 4.82 10.80
CA ASN A 280 17.56 6.26 10.81
C ASN A 280 17.66 6.83 9.37
N CYS A 281 17.52 8.15 9.27
CA CYS A 281 17.77 8.81 8.00
C CYS A 281 19.22 8.64 7.56
N TRP A 282 19.38 8.47 6.25
CA TRP A 282 20.68 8.54 5.61
C TRP A 282 21.38 9.86 5.95
N SER A 283 22.68 9.77 6.21
CA SER A 283 23.56 10.93 6.30
C SER A 283 23.57 11.70 4.98
N ASN A 284 24.11 12.91 5.03
CA ASN A 284 24.55 13.57 3.81
C ASN A 284 25.64 12.74 3.13
N TRP A 285 25.70 12.86 1.80
CA TRP A 285 26.81 12.31 1.03
C TRP A 285 28.10 12.98 1.46
N SER A 286 29.18 12.21 1.52
CA SER A 286 30.52 12.77 1.63
C SER A 286 30.83 13.63 0.40
N PRO A 287 31.79 14.57 0.50
CA PRO A 287 32.42 15.14 -0.67
C PRO A 287 32.93 14.05 -1.61
N CYS A 288 32.97 14.35 -2.90
CA CYS A 288 33.54 13.42 -3.88
C CYS A 288 35.04 13.25 -3.60
N SER A 289 35.47 12.01 -3.36
CA SER A 289 36.87 11.67 -3.11
C SER A 289 37.21 10.39 -3.86
N GLY A 290 38.25 10.45 -4.70
CA GLY A 290 38.67 9.30 -5.51
C GLY A 290 37.60 8.79 -6.49
N GLY A 291 36.73 9.68 -7.00
CA GLY A 291 35.64 9.31 -7.92
C GLY A 291 34.42 8.67 -7.24
N HIS A 292 34.36 8.71 -5.91
CA HIS A 292 33.26 8.13 -5.14
C HIS A 292 32.78 9.08 -4.04
N LYS A 293 31.47 9.00 -3.76
CA LYS A 293 30.84 9.59 -2.58
C LYS A 293 30.16 8.50 -1.77
N THR A 294 30.19 8.63 -0.46
CA THR A 294 29.59 7.64 0.46
C THR A 294 28.55 8.28 1.36
N ARG A 295 27.54 7.51 1.76
CA ARG A 295 26.59 7.90 2.83
C ARG A 295 26.32 6.71 3.72
N GLN A 296 25.94 7.00 4.96
CA GLN A 296 25.74 5.97 5.98
C GLN A 296 24.42 6.20 6.72
N ARG A 297 23.91 5.13 7.33
CA ARG A 297 22.75 5.14 8.23
C ARG A 297 22.98 4.11 9.34
N GLN A 298 22.29 4.30 10.44
CA GLN A 298 22.38 3.47 11.63
C GLN A 298 21.03 2.81 11.91
N CYS A 299 21.09 1.57 12.39
CA CYS A 299 19.92 0.80 12.77
C CYS A 299 19.52 1.13 14.22
N ASN A 300 19.04 2.35 14.44
CA ASN A 300 18.76 2.87 15.78
C ASN A 300 17.47 3.69 15.87
N ASN A 301 16.55 3.60 14.90
CA ASN A 301 15.30 4.36 14.92
C ASN A 301 14.04 3.49 14.76
N PRO A 302 13.77 2.48 15.62
CA PRO A 302 14.48 2.14 16.86
C PRO A 302 15.54 1.06 16.65
N PRO A 303 16.45 0.81 17.62
CA PRO A 303 17.34 -0.35 17.58
C PRO A 303 16.57 -1.64 17.87
N PRO A 304 17.01 -2.79 17.34
CA PRO A 304 16.37 -4.08 17.62
C PRO A 304 16.51 -4.46 19.10
N GLN A 305 15.42 -4.93 19.71
CA GLN A 305 15.37 -5.34 21.13
C GLN A 305 14.52 -6.61 21.31
N ASN A 306 14.73 -7.32 22.43
CA ASN A 306 13.95 -8.51 22.82
C ASN A 306 13.84 -9.58 21.71
N GLY A 307 14.91 -9.80 20.95
CA GLY A 307 14.93 -10.75 19.85
C GLY A 307 14.24 -10.28 18.56
N GLY A 308 13.98 -8.98 18.42
CA GLY A 308 13.46 -8.40 17.18
C GLY A 308 14.46 -8.42 16.02
N SER A 309 13.93 -8.28 14.82
CA SER A 309 14.67 -8.42 13.57
C SER A 309 15.67 -7.28 13.38
N PRO A 310 16.88 -7.53 12.85
CA PRO A 310 17.79 -6.46 12.48
C PRO A 310 17.26 -5.67 11.28
N CYS A 311 17.75 -4.45 11.08
CA CYS A 311 17.39 -3.65 9.92
C CYS A 311 17.80 -4.34 8.62
N LEU A 312 16.87 -4.41 7.66
CA LEU A 312 17.11 -5.00 6.34
C LEU A 312 17.77 -4.00 5.39
N GLY A 313 18.78 -4.47 4.66
CA GLY A 313 19.52 -3.68 3.66
C GLY A 313 20.85 -3.10 4.17
N PRO A 314 21.54 -2.31 3.36
CA PRO A 314 22.90 -1.85 3.68
C PRO A 314 22.90 -0.67 4.65
N ALA A 315 23.90 -0.61 5.53
CA ALA A 315 24.18 0.52 6.42
C ALA A 315 25.00 1.63 5.74
N SER A 316 25.68 1.31 4.64
CA SER A 316 26.52 2.23 3.87
C SER A 316 26.23 2.07 2.39
N GLU A 317 26.25 3.18 1.67
CA GLU A 317 26.09 3.20 0.22
C GLU A 317 27.21 4.04 -0.40
N THR A 318 27.70 3.59 -1.55
CA THR A 318 28.76 4.26 -2.32
C THR A 318 28.26 4.47 -3.74
N LEU A 319 28.37 5.69 -4.24
CA LEU A 319 28.07 6.04 -5.62
C LEU A 319 29.27 6.71 -6.27
N ASN A 320 29.36 6.55 -7.60
CA ASN A 320 30.36 7.28 -8.37
C ASN A 320 29.95 8.76 -8.46
N CYS A 321 30.95 9.60 -8.43
CA CYS A 321 30.93 11.02 -8.73
C CYS A 321 32.23 11.31 -9.51
#